data_AF-A0A967WGF0-F1
#
_entry.id   AF-A0A967WGF0-F1
#
_cell.length_a   1.000
_cell.length_b   1.000
_cell.length_c   1.000
_cell.angle_alpha   90.00
_cell.angle_beta   90.00
_cell.angle_gamma   90.00
#
_symmetry.space_group_name_H-M   'P 1'
#
loop_
_entity.id
_entity.type
_entity.pdbx_description
1 polymer ?
#
loop_
_entity_poly.entity_id
_entity_poly.type
_entity_poly.pdbx_seq_one_letter_code
_entity_poly.pdbx_strand_id
1 'polypeptide(L)' 'MADTRAGLFVTAFYGILDPASGNLLYCNAGHNPPLLLRAQDRESSQSLVKTGMALGAVEDASWERRQ' A
#
# COMPACT_ATOMS: atom_id res chain seq x y z
N MET A 1 26.78 -12.66 15.13
CA MET A 1 26.04 -11.88 14.12
C MET A 1 24.55 -12.04 14.41
N ALA A 2 24.01 -11.19 15.26
CA ALA A 2 22.58 -11.15 15.57
C ALA A 2 22.27 -9.72 15.99
N ASP A 3 22.06 -8.84 15.01
CA ASP A 3 21.70 -7.45 15.27
C ASP A 3 20.73 -6.97 14.19
N THR A 4 19.54 -7.58 14.15
CA THR A 4 18.47 -7.21 13.18
C THR A 4 17.10 -7.83 13.48
N ARG A 5 16.84 -8.45 14.64
CA ARG A 5 15.64 -9.30 14.83
C ARG A 5 14.53 -8.77 15.73
N ALA A 6 14.63 -7.59 16.33
CA ALA A 6 13.51 -7.01 17.08
C ALA A 6 13.34 -5.54 16.72
N GLY A 7 12.24 -5.19 16.05
CA GLY A 7 11.81 -3.81 15.84
C GLY A 7 12.08 -3.18 14.46
N LEU A 8 12.58 -3.94 13.48
CA LEU A 8 12.69 -3.45 12.09
C LEU A 8 11.40 -3.75 11.33
N PHE A 9 10.70 -2.69 10.95
CA PHE A 9 9.54 -2.75 10.08
C PHE A 9 9.70 -1.76 8.93
N VAL A 10 9.02 -2.00 7.81
CA VAL A 10 9.03 -1.12 6.66
C VAL A 10 7.61 -0.88 6.16
N THR A 11 7.34 0.37 5.77
CA THR A 11 6.09 0.70 5.08
C THR A 11 6.23 0.42 3.59
N ALA A 12 5.25 -0.23 2.99
CA ALA A 12 5.26 -0.52 1.56
C ALA A 12 3.90 -0.28 0.92
N PHE A 13 3.91 0.22 -0.32
CA PHE A 13 2.75 0.23 -1.20
C PHE A 13 3.05 -0.65 -2.41
N TYR A 14 2.12 -1.52 -2.75
CA TYR A 14 2.23 -2.40 -3.91
C TYR A 14 0.96 -2.28 -4.75
N GLY A 15 1.10 -2.06 -6.05
CA GLY A 15 -0.01 -1.91 -6.95
C GLY A 15 0.24 -2.54 -8.31
N ILE A 16 -0.83 -3.04 -8.93
CA ILE A 16 -0.87 -3.56 -10.29
C ILE A 16 -1.89 -2.71 -11.05
N LEU A 17 -1.41 -1.96 -12.04
CA LEU A 17 -2.23 -1.14 -12.91
C LEU A 17 -2.43 -1.86 -14.25
N ASP A 18 -3.68 -2.07 -14.65
CA ASP A 18 -4.02 -2.37 -16.03
C ASP A 18 -4.14 -1.04 -16.81
N PRO A 19 -3.21 -0.74 -17.73
CA PRO A 19 -3.24 0.52 -18.47
C PRO A 19 -4.35 0.58 -19.52
N ALA A 20 -4.90 -0.56 -19.95
CA ALA A 20 -5.97 -0.57 -20.96
C ALA A 20 -7.33 -0.19 -20.35
N SER A 21 -7.63 -0.70 -19.15
CA SER A 21 -8.88 -0.39 -18.44
C SER A 21 -8.76 0.76 -17.43
N GLY A 22 -7.54 1.08 -16.99
CA GLY A 22 -7.29 2.02 -15.89
C GLY A 22 -7.55 1.42 -14.50
N ASN A 23 -7.78 0.11 -14.39
CA ASN A 23 -8.03 -0.57 -13.12
C ASN A 23 -6.72 -0.72 -12.32
N LEU A 24 -6.70 -0.19 -11.10
CA LEU A 24 -5.60 -0.34 -10.16
C LEU A 24 -6.00 -1.34 -9.06
N LEU A 25 -5.24 -2.41 -8.89
CA LEU A 25 -5.31 -3.27 -7.71
C LEU A 25 -4.16 -2.92 -6.78
N TYR A 26 -4.38 -2.76 -5.48
CA TYR A 26 -3.30 -2.42 -4.55
C TYR A 26 -3.43 -3.05 -3.17
N CYS A 27 -2.29 -3.10 -2.47
CA CYS A 27 -2.16 -3.33 -1.04
C CYS A 27 -1.29 -2.21 -0.44
N ASN A 28 -1.64 -1.74 0.76
CA ASN A 28 -0.90 -0.70 1.47
C ASN A 28 -0.56 -1.15 2.89
N ALA A 29 0.73 -1.44 3.09
CA ALA A 29 1.31 -1.96 4.31
C ALA A 29 2.01 -0.84 5.09
N GLY A 30 1.25 0.07 5.71
CA GLY A 30 1.83 1.09 6.61
C GLY A 30 1.19 2.47 6.54
N HIS A 31 1.91 3.46 7.08
CA HIS A 31 1.43 4.82 7.31
C HIS A 31 2.08 5.83 6.37
N ASN A 32 1.45 5.99 5.20
CA ASN A 32 1.32 7.21 4.40
C ASN A 32 0.45 6.83 3.21
N PRO A 33 -0.87 7.10 3.23
CA PRO A 33 -1.74 6.62 2.16
C PRO A 33 -1.43 7.37 0.87
N PRO A 34 -1.06 6.66 -0.22
CA PRO A 34 -0.83 7.32 -1.50
C PRO A 34 -2.09 8.04 -1.97
N LEU A 35 -1.91 9.08 -2.76
CA LEU A 35 -3.00 9.78 -3.42
C LEU A 35 -3.15 9.25 -4.84
N LEU A 36 -4.35 8.81 -5.18
CA LEU A 36 -4.76 8.48 -6.53
C LEU A 36 -5.37 9.72 -7.19
N LEU A 37 -4.73 10.19 -8.26
CA LEU A 37 -5.21 11.26 -9.11
C LEU A 37 -5.72 10.66 -10.42
N ARG A 38 -6.95 10.99 -10.82
CA ARG A 38 -7.49 10.56 -12.12
C ARG A 38 -7.29 11.66 -13.15
N ALA A 39 -6.85 11.28 -14.35
CA ALA A 39 -6.58 12.24 -15.41
C ALA A 39 -7.81 13.09 -15.79
N GLN A 40 -9.01 12.51 -15.68
CA GLN A 40 -10.29 13.16 -16.01
C GLN A 40 -10.79 14.09 -14.90
N ASP A 41 -10.25 13.97 -13.68
CA ASP A 41 -10.67 14.76 -12.52
C ASP A 41 -9.43 15.09 -11.67
N ARG A 42 -8.78 16.18 -12.05
CA ARG A 42 -7.54 16.65 -11.41
C ARG A 42 -7.77 17.41 -10.11
N GLU A 43 -9.02 17.79 -9.84
CA GLU A 43 -9.43 18.50 -8.64
C GLU A 43 -9.77 17.53 -7.51
N SER A 44 -10.14 16.28 -7.84
CA SER A 44 -10.32 15.22 -6.85
C SER A 44 -9.07 14.35 -6.68
N SER A 45 -8.77 14.03 -5.43
CA SER A 45 -7.78 13.02 -5.07
C SER A 45 -8.42 12.00 -4.15
N GLN A 46 -8.12 10.73 -4.37
CA GLN A 46 -8.58 9.65 -3.53
C GLN A 46 -7.41 9.11 -2.71
N SER A 47 -7.56 9.07 -1.39
CA SER A 47 -6.57 8.45 -0.51
C SER A 47 -6.67 6.93 -0.60
N LEU A 48 -5.56 6.26 -0.93
CA LEU A 48 -5.44 4.81 -0.96
C LEU A 48 -5.08 4.31 0.45
N VAL A 49 -6.13 4.08 1.23
CA VAL A 49 -6.03 3.71 2.65
C VAL A 49 -5.22 2.45 2.87
N LYS A 50 -4.63 2.33 4.07
CA LYS A 50 -3.92 1.12 4.47
C LYS A 50 -4.83 -0.10 4.41
N THR A 51 -4.28 -1.22 3.95
CA THR A 51 -4.96 -2.52 3.90
C THR A 51 -4.40 -3.51 4.92
N GLY A 52 -3.42 -3.08 5.72
CA GLY A 52 -2.84 -3.83 6.83
C GLY A 52 -1.72 -3.04 7.51
N MET A 53 -0.98 -3.70 8.40
CA MET A 53 0.14 -3.09 9.15
C MET A 53 1.41 -2.95 8.30
N ALA A 54 2.45 -2.33 8.85
CA ALA A 54 3.76 -2.31 8.20
C ALA A 54 4.34 -3.73 8.09
N LEU A 55 5.13 -3.99 7.04
CA LEU A 55 5.79 -5.27 6.84
C LEU A 55 6.80 -5.52 7.97
N GLY A 56 6.83 -6.74 8.50
CA GLY A 56 7.73 -7.12 9.61
C GLY A 56 7.29 -6.62 10.99
N ALA A 57 6.15 -5.92 11.10
CA ALA A 57 5.62 -5.47 12.39
C ALA A 57 4.98 -6.61 13.21
N VAL A 58 4.35 -7.57 12.53
CA VAL A 58 3.75 -8.77 13.14
C VAL A 58 4.04 -9.96 12.24
N GLU A 59 4.46 -11.07 12.84
CA GLU A 59 4.67 -12.35 12.14
C GLU A 59 3.33 -12.83 11.54
N ASP A 60 3.37 -13.41 10.35
CA ASP A 60 2.20 -13.93 9.62
C ASP A 60 1.07 -12.92 9.30
N ALA A 61 1.38 -11.62 9.26
CA ALA A 61 0.43 -10.61 8.82
C ALA A 61 0.02 -10.79 7.34
N SER A 62 -1.24 -10.49 7.03
CA SER A 62 -1.80 -10.49 5.67
C SER A 62 -2.44 -9.14 5.33
N TRP A 63 -2.49 -8.80 4.05
CA TRP A 63 -3.08 -7.56 3.54
C TRP A 63 -4.24 -7.85 2.60
N GLU A 64 -5.33 -7.10 2.76
CA GLU A 64 -6.42 -7.12 1.79
C GLU A 64 -6.00 -6.42 0.50
N ARG A 65 -6.44 -6.94 -0.65
CA ARG A 65 -6.35 -6.24 -1.93
C ARG A 65 -7.55 -5.32 -2.11
N ARG A 66 -7.33 -4.12 -2.63
CA ARG A 66 -8.38 -3.14 -2.96
C ARG A 66 -8.26 -2.65 -4.41
N GLN A 67 -9.37 -2.16 -4.94
CA GLN A 67 -9.49 -1.50 -6.24
C GLN A 67 -9.74 0.00 -6.08
#